data_AF-K2GQQ1-F1
#
_entry.id   AF-K2GQQ1-F1
#
_cell.length_a   1.000
_cell.length_b   1.000
_cell.length_c   1.000
_cell.angle_alpha   90.00
_cell.angle_beta   90.00
_cell.angle_gamma   90.00
#
_symmetry.space_group_name_H-M   'P 1'
#
loop_
_entity.id
_entity.type
_entity.pdbx_description
1 polymer ?
#
loop_
_entity_poly.entity_id
_entity_poly.type
_entity_poly.pdbx_seq_one_letter_code
_entity_poly.pdbx_strand_id
1 'polypeptide(L)'
;MTADISEIRLDESARPEATSREAQEAGVAIFDLTEESHLAVPGGPAGPYAMTVGRDDAGVRFVLATAGGATAAAFMLPAAALAQPAKDYADICASYVAAVKSLPPARIEALDAARRDIHTAGAQRVLELLDASVTTDLATARRLFTLFCAIHAADIPAARAS
;
A
#
# COMPACT_ATOMS: atom_id res chain seq x y z
N MET A 1 -3.64 -18.82 -10.61
CA MET A 1 -4.47 -18.73 -9.39
C MET A 1 -5.32 -17.49 -9.51
N THR A 2 -6.57 -17.52 -9.05
CA THR A 2 -7.43 -16.32 -8.95
C THR A 2 -7.04 -15.53 -7.69
N ALA A 3 -7.05 -14.20 -7.76
CA ALA A 3 -6.76 -13.35 -6.60
C ALA A 3 -7.76 -13.57 -5.46
N ASP A 4 -7.29 -13.40 -4.22
CA ASP A 4 -8.13 -13.52 -3.03
C ASP A 4 -8.99 -12.27 -2.78
N ILE A 5 -8.80 -11.19 -3.55
CA ILE A 5 -9.58 -9.95 -3.49
C ILE A 5 -10.28 -9.74 -4.83
N SER A 6 -11.62 -9.63 -4.82
CA SER A 6 -12.42 -9.45 -6.04
C SER A 6 -12.66 -7.99 -6.43
N GLU A 7 -12.68 -7.10 -5.44
CA GLU A 7 -12.84 -5.66 -5.67
C GLU A 7 -12.26 -4.86 -4.51
N ILE A 8 -11.83 -3.64 -4.79
CA ILE A 8 -11.41 -2.66 -3.77
C ILE A 8 -12.15 -1.36 -4.01
N ARG A 9 -12.74 -0.81 -2.95
CA ARG A 9 -13.43 0.49 -2.96
C ARG A 9 -12.79 1.43 -1.95
N LEU A 10 -12.38 2.61 -2.43
CA LEU A 10 -11.92 3.69 -1.57
C LEU A 10 -13.10 4.56 -1.13
N ASP A 11 -13.28 4.68 0.17
CA ASP A 11 -14.15 5.67 0.78
C ASP A 11 -13.63 7.08 0.47
N GLU A 12 -14.50 8.09 0.56
CA GLU A 12 -14.15 9.47 0.26
C GLU A 12 -12.95 9.96 1.07
N SER A 13 -12.83 9.54 2.34
CA SER A 13 -11.69 9.93 3.16
C SER A 13 -10.36 9.41 2.62
N ALA A 14 -10.34 8.24 1.97
CA ALA A 14 -9.13 7.58 1.50
C ALA A 14 -8.78 7.90 0.04
N ARG A 15 -9.53 8.76 -0.66
CA ARG A 15 -9.23 9.08 -2.06
C ARG A 15 -8.13 10.14 -2.16
N PRO A 16 -7.01 9.85 -2.85
CA PRO A 16 -6.07 10.89 -3.23
C PRO A 16 -6.72 11.87 -4.21
N GLU A 17 -6.16 13.07 -4.35
CA GLU A 17 -6.63 14.04 -5.34
C GLU A 17 -6.54 13.45 -6.76
N ALA A 18 -7.63 13.53 -7.54
CA ALA A 18 -7.80 12.70 -8.74
C ALA A 18 -6.69 12.85 -9.82
N THR A 19 -6.08 14.03 -9.93
CA THR A 19 -5.00 14.31 -10.91
C THR A 19 -3.60 14.19 -10.31
N SER A 20 -3.50 13.78 -9.05
CA SER A 20 -2.24 13.60 -8.35
C SER A 20 -1.52 12.34 -8.82
N ARG A 21 -0.22 12.28 -8.58
CA ARG A 21 0.56 11.06 -8.83
C ARG A 21 0.13 9.94 -7.89
N GLU A 22 -0.25 10.31 -6.69
CA GLU A 22 -0.75 9.45 -5.64
C GLU A 22 -2.01 8.71 -6.08
N ALA A 23 -2.93 9.38 -6.79
CA ALA A 23 -4.10 8.73 -7.38
C ALA A 23 -3.72 7.67 -8.42
N GLN A 24 -2.68 7.93 -9.22
CA GLN A 24 -2.15 6.94 -10.16
C GLN A 24 -1.51 5.76 -9.43
N GLU A 25 -0.70 6.01 -8.39
CA GLU A 25 -0.07 4.96 -7.59
C GLU A 25 -1.12 4.11 -6.84
N ALA A 26 -2.17 4.72 -6.30
CA ALA A 26 -3.30 4.01 -5.70
C ALA A 26 -4.04 3.15 -6.73
N GLY A 27 -4.28 3.66 -7.94
CA GLY A 27 -4.92 2.91 -9.02
C GLY A 27 -4.13 1.67 -9.43
N VAL A 28 -2.80 1.79 -9.56
CA VAL A 28 -1.90 0.65 -9.85
C VAL A 28 -1.92 -0.36 -8.71
N ALA A 29 -1.79 0.10 -7.46
CA ALA A 29 -1.82 -0.80 -6.30
C ALA A 29 -3.14 -1.56 -6.17
N ILE A 30 -4.28 -0.89 -6.42
CA ILE A 30 -5.61 -1.52 -6.41
C ILE A 30 -5.71 -2.57 -7.51
N PHE A 31 -5.32 -2.24 -8.74
CA PHE A 31 -5.33 -3.17 -9.86
C PHE A 31 -4.50 -4.41 -9.54
N ASP A 32 -3.27 -4.23 -9.07
CA ASP A 32 -2.38 -5.32 -8.73
C ASP A 32 -2.93 -6.20 -7.59
N LEU A 33 -3.59 -5.62 -6.59
CA LEU A 33 -4.24 -6.38 -5.51
C LEU A 33 -5.43 -7.21 -6.00
N THR A 34 -6.21 -6.68 -6.95
CA THR A 34 -7.36 -7.40 -7.52
C THR A 34 -6.95 -8.48 -8.53
N GLU A 35 -5.78 -8.34 -9.15
CA GLU A 35 -5.26 -9.33 -10.12
C GLU A 35 -4.41 -10.41 -9.45
N GLU A 36 -3.60 -10.03 -8.45
CA GLU A 36 -2.66 -10.93 -7.78
C GLU A 36 -2.55 -10.57 -6.29
N SER A 37 -3.32 -11.27 -5.46
CA SER A 37 -3.21 -11.18 -4.01
C SER A 37 -3.31 -12.54 -3.35
N HIS A 38 -2.58 -12.65 -2.23
CA HIS A 38 -2.68 -13.72 -1.27
C HIS A 38 -3.18 -13.14 0.04
N LEU A 39 -4.41 -13.47 0.42
CA LEU A 39 -5.01 -12.97 1.63
C LEU A 39 -6.02 -13.98 2.19
N ALA A 40 -5.89 -14.30 3.48
CA ALA A 40 -6.79 -15.21 4.16
C ALA A 40 -7.15 -14.69 5.56
N VAL A 41 -8.38 -14.95 6.00
CA VAL A 41 -8.81 -14.68 7.38
C VAL A 41 -8.62 -15.97 8.21
N PRO A 42 -7.72 -16.00 9.21
CA PRO A 42 -7.50 -17.18 10.04
C PRO A 42 -8.79 -17.63 10.73
N GLY A 43 -9.21 -18.88 10.49
CA GLY A 43 -10.46 -19.42 11.03
C GLY A 43 -11.74 -18.78 10.47
N GLY A 44 -11.62 -17.91 9.47
CA GLY A 44 -12.73 -17.19 8.84
C GLY A 44 -13.20 -17.84 7.52
N PRO A 45 -14.22 -17.24 6.89
CA PRO A 45 -14.67 -17.69 5.58
C PRO A 45 -13.59 -17.47 4.52
N ALA A 46 -13.50 -18.37 3.54
CA ALA A 46 -12.61 -18.20 2.40
C ALA A 46 -13.08 -17.05 1.47
N GLY A 47 -12.12 -16.46 0.77
CA GLY A 47 -12.36 -15.46 -0.26
C GLY A 47 -12.94 -16.05 -1.57
N PRO A 48 -13.05 -15.22 -2.63
CA PRO A 48 -12.50 -13.87 -2.73
C PRO A 48 -13.30 -12.85 -1.91
N TYR A 49 -12.62 -11.81 -1.43
CA TYR A 49 -13.21 -10.75 -0.61
C TYR A 49 -13.44 -9.47 -1.42
N ALA A 50 -14.55 -8.79 -1.16
CA ALA A 50 -14.69 -7.37 -1.45
C ALA A 50 -14.03 -6.56 -0.33
N MET A 51 -13.17 -5.61 -0.67
CA MET A 51 -12.43 -4.80 0.30
C MET A 51 -12.87 -3.33 0.24
N THR A 52 -13.23 -2.77 1.39
CA THR A 52 -13.44 -1.32 1.56
C THR A 52 -12.26 -0.73 2.31
N VAL A 53 -11.77 0.42 1.84
CA VAL A 53 -10.61 1.12 2.41
C VAL A 53 -10.99 2.53 2.79
N GLY A 54 -10.74 2.89 4.05
CA GLY A 54 -10.97 4.24 4.58
C GLY A 54 -9.76 4.71 5.38
N ARG A 55 -9.64 6.03 5.59
CA ARG A 55 -8.59 6.60 6.46
C ARG A 55 -9.16 7.52 7.52
N ASP A 56 -8.40 7.67 8.60
CA ASP A 56 -8.49 8.75 9.58
C ASP A 56 -7.11 9.04 10.21
N ASP A 57 -7.08 9.87 11.26
CA ASP A 57 -5.84 10.26 11.94
C ASP A 57 -5.04 9.08 12.53
N ALA A 58 -5.70 7.94 12.80
CA ALA A 58 -5.03 6.76 13.33
C ALA A 58 -4.32 5.95 12.23
N GLY A 59 -4.80 6.00 10.99
CA GLY A 59 -4.21 5.31 9.84
C GLY A 59 -5.25 4.85 8.81
N VAL A 60 -4.92 3.80 8.06
CA VAL A 60 -5.78 3.24 7.01
C VAL A 60 -6.46 1.97 7.50
N ARG A 61 -7.79 1.95 7.43
CA ARG A 61 -8.63 0.78 7.74
C ARG A 61 -9.01 0.04 6.47
N PHE A 62 -9.03 -1.28 6.60
CA PHE A 62 -9.44 -2.22 5.57
C PHE A 62 -10.54 -3.11 6.13
N VAL A 63 -11.65 -3.23 5.42
CA VAL A 63 -12.78 -4.09 5.79
C VAL A 63 -12.99 -5.08 4.66
N LEU A 64 -12.95 -6.37 4.98
CA LEU A 64 -13.19 -7.47 4.06
C LEU A 64 -14.62 -7.98 4.21
N ALA A 65 -15.31 -8.17 3.09
CA ALA A 65 -16.61 -8.80 3.02
C ALA A 65 -16.56 -10.01 2.09
N THR A 66 -17.28 -11.07 2.45
CA THR A 66 -17.51 -12.24 1.57
C THR A 66 -18.43 -11.86 0.41
N ALA A 67 -18.53 -12.73 -0.60
CA ALA A 67 -19.48 -12.57 -1.70
C ALA A 67 -20.95 -12.42 -1.25
N GLY A 68 -21.31 -12.94 -0.07
CA GLY A 68 -22.64 -12.78 0.53
C GLY A 68 -22.85 -11.43 1.24
N GLY A 69 -21.86 -10.53 1.22
CA GLY A 69 -21.90 -9.22 1.87
C GLY A 69 -21.61 -9.24 3.37
N ALA A 70 -21.42 -10.41 3.98
CA ALA A 70 -21.05 -10.52 5.39
C ALA A 70 -19.58 -10.13 5.61
N THR A 71 -19.31 -9.30 6.61
CA THR A 71 -17.95 -8.92 7.02
C THR A 71 -17.16 -10.16 7.44
N ALA A 72 -16.04 -10.42 6.77
CA ALA A 72 -15.12 -11.50 7.05
C ALA A 72 -14.06 -11.09 8.09
N ALA A 73 -13.48 -9.90 7.92
CA ALA A 73 -12.48 -9.33 8.84
C ALA A 73 -12.39 -7.81 8.66
N ALA A 74 -11.78 -7.15 9.65
CA ALA A 74 -11.34 -5.77 9.52
C ALA A 74 -9.97 -5.62 10.19
N PHE A 75 -9.08 -4.83 9.57
CA PHE A 75 -7.76 -4.56 10.09
C PHE A 75 -7.35 -3.11 9.77
N MET A 76 -6.30 -2.63 10.44
CA MET A 76 -5.79 -1.28 10.28
C MET A 76 -4.27 -1.31 10.13
N LEU A 77 -3.76 -0.45 9.26
CA LEU A 77 -2.35 -0.09 9.20
C LEU A 77 -2.17 1.27 9.91
N PRO A 78 -1.60 1.30 11.13
CA PRO A 78 -1.49 2.53 11.90
C PRO A 78 -0.48 3.50 11.28
N ALA A 79 -0.86 4.77 11.15
CA ALA A 79 0.01 5.79 10.57
C ALA A 79 1.33 5.92 11.34
N ALA A 80 1.26 5.95 12.68
CA ALA A 80 2.44 6.05 13.54
C ALA A 80 3.42 4.88 13.36
N ALA A 81 2.93 3.67 13.08
CA ALA A 81 3.77 2.48 12.91
C ALA A 81 4.46 2.40 11.54
N LEU A 82 3.94 3.15 10.55
CA LEU A 82 4.45 3.19 9.18
C LEU A 82 5.06 4.55 8.79
N ALA A 83 5.08 5.53 9.69
CA ALA A 83 5.55 6.89 9.41
C ALA A 83 6.97 6.91 8.82
N GLN A 84 7.92 6.21 9.44
CA GLN A 84 9.30 6.20 8.96
C GLN A 84 9.46 5.46 7.62
N PRO A 85 8.96 4.20 7.45
CA PRO A 85 8.99 3.54 6.14
C PRO A 85 8.33 4.35 5.02
N ALA A 86 7.18 4.98 5.30
CA ALA A 86 6.46 5.76 4.30
C ALA A 86 7.21 7.05 3.94
N LYS A 87 7.87 7.69 4.91
CA LYS A 87 8.76 8.84 4.67
C LYS A 87 9.96 8.44 3.81
N ASP A 88 10.64 7.34 4.15
CA ASP A 88 11.79 6.85 3.38
C ASP A 88 11.39 6.53 1.93
N TYR A 89 10.19 5.97 1.74
CA TYR A 89 9.62 5.72 0.42
C TYR A 89 9.34 7.01 -0.35
N ALA A 90 8.75 8.02 0.30
CA ALA A 90 8.51 9.32 -0.31
C ALA A 90 9.82 9.99 -0.75
N ASP A 91 10.85 9.97 0.10
CA ASP A 91 12.15 10.60 -0.15
C ASP A 91 12.89 9.96 -1.34
N ILE A 92 12.90 8.62 -1.42
CA ILE A 92 13.54 7.91 -2.53
C ILE A 92 12.77 8.10 -3.84
N CYS A 93 11.44 8.17 -3.79
CA CYS A 93 10.61 8.46 -4.96
C CYS A 93 10.84 9.88 -5.49
N ALA A 94 10.95 10.87 -4.62
CA ALA A 94 11.30 12.24 -5.00
C ALA A 94 12.71 12.30 -5.63
N SER A 95 13.68 11.62 -5.02
CA SER A 95 15.06 11.52 -5.53
C SER A 95 15.10 10.86 -6.92
N TYR A 96 14.32 9.79 -7.13
CA TYR A 96 14.21 9.10 -8.40
C TYR A 96 13.66 10.01 -9.51
N VAL A 97 12.61 10.79 -9.23
CA VAL A 97 12.03 11.74 -10.21
C VAL A 97 13.01 12.83 -10.61
N ALA A 98 13.78 13.36 -9.67
CA ALA A 98 14.82 14.34 -9.97
C ALA A 98 15.96 13.71 -10.81
N ALA A 99 16.33 12.47 -10.47
CA ALA A 99 17.43 11.74 -11.08
C ALA A 99 17.15 11.29 -12.52
N VAL A 100 15.97 10.73 -12.80
CA VAL A 100 15.65 10.14 -14.12
C VAL A 100 15.73 11.15 -15.27
N LYS A 101 15.65 12.44 -14.96
CA LYS A 101 15.75 13.53 -15.95
C LYS A 101 17.20 13.92 -16.28
N SER A 102 18.18 13.55 -15.46
CA SER A 102 19.51 14.20 -15.49
C SER A 102 20.70 13.29 -15.19
N LEU A 103 20.49 12.12 -14.57
CA LEU A 103 21.58 11.24 -14.14
C LEU A 103 21.86 10.10 -15.13
N PRO A 104 23.10 9.58 -15.17
CA PRO A 104 23.44 8.40 -15.96
C PRO A 104 22.66 7.14 -15.55
N PRO A 105 22.41 6.19 -16.47
CA PRO A 105 21.64 4.97 -16.21
C PRO A 105 22.08 4.19 -14.97
N ALA A 106 23.39 4.00 -14.76
CA ALA A 106 23.91 3.28 -13.59
C ALA A 106 23.52 3.91 -12.24
N ARG A 107 23.32 5.24 -12.20
CA ARG A 107 22.85 5.93 -10.98
C ARG A 107 21.35 5.78 -10.79
N ILE A 108 20.58 5.70 -11.88
CA ILE A 108 19.15 5.41 -11.85
C ILE A 108 18.91 3.98 -11.35
N GLU A 109 19.66 3.00 -11.86
CA GLU A 109 19.59 1.61 -11.42
C GLU A 109 19.91 1.44 -9.92
N ALA A 110 20.91 2.18 -9.42
CA ALA A 110 21.24 2.20 -7.99
C ALA A 110 20.10 2.78 -7.13
N LEU A 111 19.43 3.83 -7.60
CA LEU A 111 18.25 4.40 -6.94
C LEU A 111 17.06 3.43 -6.99
N ASP A 112 16.84 2.74 -8.11
CA ASP A 112 15.79 1.74 -8.25
C ASP A 112 16.03 0.53 -7.33
N ALA A 113 17.27 0.11 -7.14
CA ALA A 113 17.62 -0.91 -6.16
C ALA A 113 17.28 -0.45 -4.73
N ALA A 114 17.75 0.74 -4.33
CA ALA A 114 17.44 1.31 -3.02
C ALA A 114 15.93 1.50 -2.79
N ARG A 115 15.18 1.93 -3.81
CA ARG A 115 13.71 2.03 -3.75
C ARG A 115 13.08 0.67 -3.47
N ARG A 116 13.55 -0.40 -4.13
CA ARG A 116 13.04 -1.76 -3.90
C ARG A 116 13.32 -2.26 -2.49
N ASP A 117 14.47 -1.90 -1.91
CA ASP A 117 14.84 -2.28 -0.55
C ASP A 117 13.93 -1.58 0.48
N ILE A 118 13.72 -0.26 0.33
CA ILE A 118 12.81 0.51 1.19
C ILE A 118 11.37 -0.03 1.09
N HIS A 119 10.93 -0.34 -0.12
CA HIS A 119 9.60 -0.90 -0.34
C HIS A 119 9.45 -2.31 0.27
N THR A 120 10.52 -3.10 0.29
CA THR A 120 10.56 -4.41 0.95
C THR A 120 10.47 -4.25 2.47
N ALA A 121 11.21 -3.31 3.04
CA ALA A 121 11.17 -3.02 4.47
C ALA A 121 9.77 -2.54 4.93
N GLY A 122 9.14 -1.65 4.16
CA GLY A 122 7.76 -1.22 4.43
C GLY A 122 6.77 -2.38 4.41
N ALA A 123 6.91 -3.30 3.44
CA ALA A 123 6.06 -4.48 3.36
C ALA A 123 6.28 -5.49 4.48
N GLN A 124 7.53 -5.68 4.92
CA GLN A 124 7.83 -6.49 6.10
C GLN A 124 7.14 -5.92 7.33
N ARG A 125 7.16 -4.59 7.49
CA ARG A 125 6.43 -3.93 8.58
C ARG A 125 4.92 -4.13 8.49
N VAL A 126 4.35 -4.10 7.28
CA VAL A 126 2.94 -4.45 7.06
C VAL A 126 2.64 -5.89 7.48
N LEU A 127 3.48 -6.86 7.12
CA LEU A 127 3.30 -8.26 7.55
C LEU A 127 3.23 -8.39 9.08
N GLU A 128 4.16 -7.76 9.80
CA GLU A 128 4.18 -7.76 11.26
C GLU A 128 2.90 -7.17 11.87
N LEU A 129 2.33 -6.14 11.25
CA LEU A 129 1.11 -5.49 11.72
C LEU A 129 -0.14 -6.34 11.44
N LEU A 130 -0.12 -7.16 10.39
CA LEU A 130 -1.25 -7.98 9.95
C LEU A 130 -1.30 -9.37 10.60
N ASP A 131 -0.20 -9.85 11.16
CA ASP A 131 0.00 -11.24 11.62
C ASP A 131 -1.16 -11.81 12.47
N ALA A 132 -1.84 -10.97 13.24
CA ALA A 132 -2.98 -11.40 14.07
C ALA A 132 -4.37 -11.32 13.38
N SER A 133 -4.51 -10.56 12.29
CA SER A 133 -5.80 -10.24 11.68
C SER A 133 -6.04 -10.95 10.36
N VAL A 134 -5.02 -11.03 9.51
CA VAL A 134 -5.08 -11.67 8.19
C VAL A 134 -3.74 -12.28 7.85
N THR A 135 -3.74 -13.45 7.21
CA THR A 135 -2.52 -14.04 6.63
C THR A 135 -2.34 -13.52 5.21
N THR A 136 -1.14 -13.07 4.88
CA THR A 136 -0.80 -12.55 3.55
C THR A 136 0.66 -12.82 3.21
N ASP A 137 1.04 -12.60 1.96
CA ASP A 137 2.42 -12.76 1.50
C ASP A 137 3.13 -11.41 1.32
N LEU A 138 4.45 -11.44 1.10
CA LEU A 138 5.23 -10.22 0.95
C LEU A 138 4.80 -9.39 -0.28
N ALA A 139 4.38 -10.02 -1.38
CA ALA A 139 3.95 -9.30 -2.58
C ALA A 139 2.65 -8.51 -2.33
N THR A 140 1.68 -9.12 -1.68
CA THR A 140 0.42 -8.46 -1.29
C THR A 140 0.67 -7.39 -0.24
N ALA A 141 1.52 -7.66 0.77
CA ALA A 141 1.91 -6.66 1.77
C ALA A 141 2.61 -5.44 1.15
N ARG A 142 3.43 -5.64 0.10
CA ARG A 142 4.01 -4.54 -0.70
C ARG A 142 2.91 -3.69 -1.32
N ARG A 143 1.94 -4.30 -2.00
CA ARG A 143 0.85 -3.55 -2.65
C ARG A 143 -0.02 -2.80 -1.64
N LEU A 144 -0.29 -3.39 -0.48
CA LEU A 144 -0.97 -2.71 0.65
C LEU A 144 -0.15 -1.52 1.17
N PHE A 145 1.18 -1.66 1.27
CA PHE A 145 2.06 -0.56 1.65
C PHE A 145 2.07 0.59 0.62
N THR A 146 2.10 0.26 -0.67
CA THR A 146 1.98 1.26 -1.76
C THR A 146 0.66 2.03 -1.65
N LEU A 147 -0.45 1.30 -1.49
CA LEU A 147 -1.77 1.90 -1.35
C LEU A 147 -1.84 2.79 -0.10
N PHE A 148 -1.30 2.32 1.04
CA PHE A 148 -1.18 3.13 2.25
C PHE A 148 -0.41 4.44 2.01
N CYS A 149 0.75 4.38 1.35
CA CYS A 149 1.56 5.56 1.05
C CYS A 149 0.81 6.55 0.15
N ALA A 150 0.14 6.07 -0.89
CA ALA A 150 -0.67 6.90 -1.79
C ALA A 150 -1.82 7.61 -1.05
N ILE A 151 -2.45 6.92 -0.09
CA ILE A 151 -3.55 7.47 0.72
C ILE A 151 -3.06 8.52 1.73
N HIS A 152 -1.84 8.38 2.27
CA HIS A 152 -1.27 9.28 3.29
C HIS A 152 -0.22 10.27 2.77
N ALA A 153 0.06 10.30 1.48
CA ALA A 153 1.15 11.12 0.92
C ALA A 153 1.04 12.62 1.31
N ALA A 154 -0.17 13.17 1.40
CA ALA A 154 -0.39 14.55 1.84
C ALA A 154 0.08 14.84 3.28
N ASP A 155 0.11 13.80 4.13
CA ASP A 155 0.49 13.87 5.54
C ASP A 155 1.98 13.52 5.75
N ILE A 156 2.64 12.98 4.71
CA ILE A 156 4.02 12.52 4.75
C ILE A 156 4.90 13.54 4.02
N PRO A 157 5.58 14.46 4.73
CA PRO A 157 6.45 15.42 4.08
C PRO A 157 7.68 14.71 3.51
N ALA A 158 7.79 14.71 2.18
CA ALA A 158 9.03 14.35 1.51
C ALA A 158 10.15 15.36 1.86
N ALA A 159 11.38 14.88 1.94
CA ALA A 159 12.56 15.72 2.05
C ALA A 159 12.56 16.72 0.89
N ARG A 160 12.69 18.01 1.21
CA ARG A 160 12.89 19.04 0.18
C ARG A 160 14.18 18.71 -0.54
N ALA A 161 14.11 18.57 -1.87
CA ALA A 161 15.30 18.47 -2.70
C ALA A 161 16.14 19.75 -2.47
N SER A 162 17.33 19.56 -1.91
CA SER A 162 18.33 20.61 -1.68
C SER A 162 18.97 21.07 -2.98
#